data_AF-A0A512T3U9-F1
#
_entry.id   AF-A0A512T3U9-F1
#
_cell.length_a   1.000
_cell.length_b   1.000
_cell.length_c   1.000
_cell.angle_alpha   90.00
_cell.angle_beta   90.00
_cell.angle_gamma   90.00
#
_symmetry.space_group_name_H-M   'P 1'
#
loop_
_entity.id
_entity.type
_entity.pdbx_description
1 polymer ?
#
loop_
_entity_poly.entity_id
_entity_poly.type
_entity_poly.pdbx_seq_one_letter_code
_entity_poly.pdbx_strand_id
1 'polypeptide(L)'
;MGSQNIKVGAGAIGKSAQIVDQARTDLKQKLNTLQGQMEQVKAHWEGAGAGAFQNVQVAWTTQAKDLVDILDHFRENLTSNDKQYTSDDQMSSDLLSKYSSQMGGK
;
A
#
# COMPACT_ATOMS: atom_id res chain seq x y z
N MET A 1 1.38 -0.41 -32.25
CA MET A 1 2.37 -0.70 -31.18
C MET A 1 2.04 -0.05 -29.81
N GLY A 2 0.84 0.48 -29.57
CA GLY A 2 0.46 1.05 -28.24
C GLY A 2 -0.08 0.02 -27.24
N SER A 3 -0.87 -0.95 -27.71
CA SER A 3 -1.64 -1.87 -26.84
C SER A 3 -0.80 -2.90 -26.08
N GLN A 4 0.40 -3.23 -26.58
CA GLN A 4 1.33 -4.16 -25.92
C GLN A 4 2.03 -3.50 -24.73
N ASN A 5 2.41 -2.22 -24.86
CA ASN A 5 3.08 -1.49 -23.78
C ASN A 5 2.13 -1.20 -22.60
N ILE A 6 0.86 -0.92 -22.87
CA ILE A 6 -0.15 -0.68 -21.82
C ILE A 6 -0.43 -1.95 -21.01
N LYS A 7 -0.59 -3.12 -21.68
CA LYS A 7 -0.78 -4.41 -20.99
C LYS A 7 0.42 -4.82 -20.16
N VAL A 8 1.65 -4.53 -20.63
CA VAL A 8 2.88 -4.77 -19.87
C VAL A 8 2.97 -3.84 -18.65
N GLY A 9 2.57 -2.58 -18.78
CA GLY A 9 2.50 -1.62 -17.67
C GLY A 9 1.49 -2.02 -16.58
N ALA A 10 0.27 -2.38 -16.97
CA ALA A 10 -0.78 -2.82 -16.03
C ALA A 10 -0.39 -4.11 -15.29
N GLY A 11 0.22 -5.09 -15.98
CA GLY A 11 0.71 -6.31 -15.35
C GLY A 11 1.86 -6.07 -14.36
N ALA A 12 2.72 -5.10 -14.64
CA ALA A 12 3.77 -4.68 -13.71
C ALA A 12 3.19 -4.00 -12.46
N ILE A 13 2.21 -3.09 -12.62
CA ILE A 13 1.54 -2.36 -11.53
C ILE A 13 0.78 -3.32 -10.60
N GLY A 14 0.02 -4.27 -11.14
CA GLY A 14 -0.69 -5.26 -10.34
C GLY A 14 0.26 -6.13 -9.50
N LYS A 15 1.41 -6.49 -10.07
CA LYS A 15 2.43 -7.28 -9.37
C LYS A 15 3.13 -6.49 -8.27
N SER A 16 3.47 -5.22 -8.51
CA SER A 16 4.02 -4.36 -7.46
C SER A 16 3.01 -4.07 -6.36
N ALA A 17 1.72 -3.88 -6.68
CA ALA A 17 0.67 -3.74 -5.68
C ALA A 17 0.58 -4.97 -4.76
N GLN A 18 0.65 -6.20 -5.31
CA GLN A 18 0.69 -7.42 -4.50
C GLN A 18 1.92 -7.52 -3.60
N ILE A 19 3.11 -7.19 -4.12
CA ILE A 19 4.35 -7.19 -3.33
C ILE A 19 4.23 -6.21 -2.15
N VAL A 20 3.64 -5.06 -2.39
CA VAL A 20 3.45 -4.01 -1.39
C VAL A 20 2.43 -4.42 -0.35
N ASP A 21 1.30 -5.01 -0.75
CA ASP A 21 0.30 -5.54 0.19
C ASP A 21 0.88 -6.66 1.07
N GLN A 22 1.74 -7.52 0.50
CA GLN A 22 2.45 -8.55 1.25
C GLN A 22 3.44 -7.93 2.25
N ALA A 23 4.30 -7.03 1.78
CA ALA A 23 5.29 -6.36 2.63
C ALA A 23 4.62 -5.61 3.79
N ARG A 24 3.48 -4.95 3.54
CA ARG A 24 2.66 -4.31 4.56
C ARG A 24 2.12 -5.30 5.57
N THR A 25 1.59 -6.43 5.12
CA THR A 25 1.04 -7.47 5.99
C THR A 25 2.12 -8.03 6.90
N ASP A 26 3.28 -8.38 6.35
CA ASP A 26 4.43 -8.87 7.10
C ASP A 26 4.90 -7.85 8.12
N LEU A 27 4.92 -6.57 7.74
CA LEU A 27 5.39 -5.50 8.60
C LEU A 27 4.41 -5.24 9.75
N LYS A 28 3.09 -5.26 9.50
CA LYS A 28 2.06 -5.21 10.55
C LYS A 28 2.19 -6.39 11.53
N GLN A 29 2.45 -7.60 11.03
CA GLN A 29 2.67 -8.77 11.90
C GLN A 29 3.91 -8.61 12.79
N LYS A 30 5.02 -8.10 12.24
CA LYS A 30 6.24 -7.83 13.00
C LYS A 30 6.02 -6.77 14.08
N LEU A 31 5.31 -5.68 13.75
CA LEU A 31 4.97 -4.63 14.71
C LEU A 31 4.15 -5.18 15.88
N ASN A 32 3.12 -5.98 15.59
CA ASN A 32 2.29 -6.62 16.62
C ASN A 32 3.10 -7.59 17.49
N THR A 33 4.02 -8.35 16.88
CA THR A 33 4.90 -9.27 17.60
C THR A 33 5.81 -8.53 18.56
N LEU A 34 6.45 -7.45 18.09
CA LEU A 34 7.31 -6.60 18.93
C LEU A 34 6.51 -5.94 20.05
N GLN A 35 5.29 -5.46 19.78
CA GLN A 35 4.42 -4.92 20.81
C GLN A 35 4.12 -5.96 21.90
N GLY A 36 3.77 -7.20 21.53
CA GLY A 36 3.54 -8.27 22.51
C GLY A 36 4.78 -8.62 23.33
N GLN A 37 5.97 -8.62 22.70
CA GLN A 37 7.24 -8.80 23.40
C GLN A 37 7.52 -7.66 24.39
N MET A 38 7.27 -6.41 24.00
CA MET A 38 7.41 -5.26 24.89
C MET A 38 6.44 -5.32 26.07
N GLU A 39 5.21 -5.76 25.87
CA GLU A 39 4.23 -5.97 26.95
C GLU A 39 4.68 -7.08 27.93
N GLN A 40 5.27 -8.17 27.44
CA GLN A 40 5.87 -9.20 28.30
C GLN A 40 7.04 -8.66 29.15
N VAL A 41 7.93 -7.87 28.54
CA VAL A 41 9.08 -7.28 29.24
C VAL A 41 8.62 -6.25 30.27
N LYS A 42 7.57 -5.47 29.96
CA LYS A 42 6.96 -4.51 30.89
C LYS A 42 6.59 -5.16 32.22
N ALA A 43 5.95 -6.33 32.18
CA ALA A 43 5.53 -7.06 33.37
C ALA A 43 6.69 -7.44 34.29
N HIS A 44 7.92 -7.51 33.77
CA HIS A 44 9.11 -7.87 34.54
C HIS A 44 9.89 -6.65 35.06
N TRP A 45 9.65 -5.44 34.52
CA TRP A 45 10.42 -4.22 34.82
C TRP A 45 9.66 -3.21 35.69
N GLU A 46 8.58 -3.64 36.37
CA GLU A 46 7.86 -2.83 37.35
C GLU A 46 8.79 -2.44 38.51
N GLY A 47 9.09 -1.14 38.66
CA GLY A 47 10.03 -0.61 39.65
C GLY A 47 10.94 0.49 39.08
N ALA A 48 12.23 0.47 39.45
CA ALA A 48 13.20 1.53 39.18
C ALA A 48 13.44 1.88 37.70
N GLY A 49 13.07 1.00 36.75
CA GLY A 49 13.21 1.20 35.30
C GLY A 49 11.92 1.57 34.56
N ALA A 50 10.78 1.65 35.26
CA ALA A 50 9.47 1.78 34.64
C ALA A 50 9.32 3.02 33.74
N GLY A 51 9.86 4.17 34.16
CA GLY A 51 9.77 5.42 33.39
C GLY A 51 10.50 5.37 32.05
N ALA A 52 11.72 4.81 32.02
CA ALA A 52 12.49 4.67 30.79
C ALA A 52 11.81 3.69 29.81
N PHE A 53 11.29 2.58 30.33
CA PHE A 53 10.56 1.61 29.52
C PHE A 53 9.27 2.19 28.95
N GLN A 54 8.54 2.98 29.73
CA GLN A 54 7.29 3.60 29.30
C GLN A 54 7.54 4.64 28.19
N ASN A 55 8.64 5.38 28.25
CA ASN A 55 9.05 6.27 27.15
C ASN A 55 9.36 5.49 25.88
N VAL A 56 10.09 4.36 25.98
CA VAL A 56 10.37 3.49 24.82
C VAL A 56 9.08 2.90 24.26
N GLN A 57 8.14 2.47 25.12
CA GLN A 57 6.84 1.96 24.70
C GLN A 57 6.03 2.98 23.92
N VAL A 58 5.96 4.23 24.40
CA VAL A 58 5.24 5.31 23.73
C VAL A 58 5.90 5.68 22.40
N ALA A 59 7.23 5.81 22.37
CA ALA A 59 7.97 6.11 21.15
C ALA A 59 7.78 5.00 20.10
N TRP A 60 7.88 3.73 20.51
CA TRP A 60 7.65 2.58 19.64
C TRP A 60 6.24 2.56 19.07
N THR A 61 5.22 2.72 19.92
CA THR A 61 3.81 2.70 19.49
C THR A 61 3.52 3.81 18.49
N THR A 62 4.08 5.00 18.72
CA THR A 62 3.97 6.13 17.80
C THR A 62 4.62 5.83 16.45
N GLN A 63 5.86 5.33 16.44
CA GLN A 63 6.57 4.99 15.20
C GLN A 63 5.90 3.85 14.44
N ALA A 64 5.39 2.84 15.15
CA ALA A 64 4.65 1.72 14.56
C ALA A 64 3.38 2.21 13.86
N LYS A 65 2.65 3.14 14.49
CA LYS A 65 1.45 3.74 13.90
C LYS A 65 1.77 4.57 12.66
N ASP A 66 2.78 5.44 12.74
CA ASP A 66 3.21 6.27 11.61
C ASP A 66 3.62 5.42 10.41
N LEU A 67 4.37 4.34 10.64
CA LEU A 67 4.77 3.41 9.60
C LEU A 67 3.57 2.68 8.97
N VAL A 68 2.57 2.31 9.77
CA VAL A 68 1.32 1.73 9.27
C VAL A 68 0.54 2.73 8.41
N ASP A 69 0.43 3.97 8.86
CA ASP A 69 -0.29 5.03 8.15
C ASP A 69 0.39 5.34 6.79
N ILE A 70 1.73 5.40 6.74
CA ILE A 70 2.50 5.55 5.50
C ILE A 70 2.23 4.40 4.53
N LEU A 71 2.19 3.16 5.02
CA LEU A 71 1.91 1.98 4.18
C LEU A 71 0.48 1.99 3.64
N ASP A 72 -0.49 2.43 4.44
CA ASP A 72 -1.88 2.56 4.01
C ASP A 72 -2.05 3.69 2.97
N HIS A 73 -1.39 4.84 3.15
CA HIS A 73 -1.33 5.92 2.15
C HIS A 73 -0.66 5.49 0.85
N PHE A 74 0.43 4.73 0.93
CA PHE A 74 1.14 4.25 -0.25
C PHE A 74 0.27 3.30 -1.09
N ARG A 75 -0.49 2.42 -0.43
CA ARG A 75 -1.48 1.54 -1.10
C ARG A 75 -2.59 2.35 -1.78
N GLU A 76 -3.10 3.37 -1.10
CA GLU A 76 -4.17 4.21 -1.64
C GLU A 76 -3.68 4.96 -2.89
N ASN A 77 -2.46 5.49 -2.86
CA ASN A 77 -1.82 6.11 -4.02
C ASN A 77 -1.61 5.11 -5.17
N LEU A 78 -1.11 3.90 -4.89
CA LEU A 78 -0.95 2.86 -5.91
C LEU A 78 -2.29 2.46 -6.55
N THR A 79 -3.32 2.27 -5.74
CA THR A 79 -4.66 1.87 -6.21
C THR A 79 -5.33 3.01 -6.99
N SER A 80 -5.15 4.26 -6.55
CA SER A 80 -5.63 5.45 -7.24
C SER A 80 -4.99 5.58 -8.63
N ASN A 81 -3.66 5.42 -8.70
CA ASN A 81 -2.93 5.45 -9.96
C ASN A 81 -3.37 4.33 -10.91
N ASP A 82 -3.53 3.09 -10.41
CA ASP A 82 -3.98 1.95 -11.22
C ASP A 82 -5.38 2.17 -11.79
N LYS A 83 -6.32 2.68 -10.98
CA LYS A 83 -7.67 3.07 -11.44
C LYS A 83 -7.61 4.17 -12.49
N GLN A 84 -6.75 5.17 -12.32
CA GLN A 84 -6.60 6.27 -13.27
C GLN A 84 -6.07 5.78 -14.62
N TYR A 85 -5.04 4.92 -14.63
CA TYR A 85 -4.55 4.28 -15.86
C TYR A 85 -5.62 3.44 -16.57
N THR A 86 -6.41 2.67 -15.81
CA THR A 86 -7.47 1.84 -16.37
C THR A 86 -8.61 2.69 -16.96
N SER A 87 -8.96 3.80 -16.29
CA SER A 87 -9.98 4.74 -16.74
C SER A 87 -9.55 5.48 -18.01
N ASP A 88 -8.29 5.92 -18.10
CA ASP A 88 -7.76 6.59 -19.30
C ASP A 88 -7.71 5.64 -20.51
N ASP A 89 -7.41 4.36 -20.30
CA ASP A 89 -7.42 3.33 -21.36
C ASP A 89 -8.84 3.02 -21.85
N GLN A 90 -9.81 2.85 -20.93
CA GLN A 90 -11.22 2.70 -21.28
C GLN A 90 -11.75 3.92 -22.05
N MET A 91 -11.43 5.13 -21.59
CA MET A 91 -11.88 6.36 -22.23
C MET A 91 -11.28 6.50 -23.64
N SER A 92 -10.00 6.16 -23.81
CA SER A 92 -9.34 6.16 -25.13
C SER A 92 -9.93 5.11 -26.06
N SER A 93 -10.18 3.89 -25.56
CA SER A 93 -10.82 2.80 -26.33
C SER A 93 -12.24 3.15 -26.75
N ASP A 94 -13.03 3.77 -25.87
CA ASP A 94 -14.39 4.23 -26.17
C ASP A 94 -14.39 5.35 -27.20
N LEU A 95 -13.43 6.29 -27.11
CA LEU A 95 -13.26 7.34 -28.11
C LEU A 95 -12.88 6.77 -29.47
N LEU A 96 -11.96 5.81 -29.50
CA LEU A 96 -11.51 5.15 -30.72
C LEU A 96 -12.63 4.33 -31.36
N SER A 97 -13.40 3.61 -30.55
CA SER A 97 -14.58 2.85 -30.97
C SER A 97 -15.64 3.76 -31.59
N LYS A 98 -15.93 4.91 -30.96
CA LYS A 98 -16.84 5.93 -31.51
C LYS A 98 -16.32 6.51 -32.82
N TYR A 99 -15.04 6.84 -32.89
CA TYR A 99 -14.42 7.42 -34.09
C TYR A 99 -14.37 6.40 -35.25
N SER A 100 -14.01 5.15 -34.98
CA SER A 100 -14.06 4.04 -35.93
C SER A 100 -15.48 3.77 -36.41
N SER A 101 -16.48 3.86 -35.54
CA SER A 101 -17.89 3.68 -35.91
C SER A 101 -18.40 4.82 -36.78
N GLN A 102 -17.90 6.05 -36.58
CA GLN A 102 -18.21 7.20 -37.43
C GLN A 102 -17.51 7.11 -38.80
N MET A 103 -16.27 6.62 -38.88
CA MET A 103 -15.54 6.49 -40.15
C MET A 103 -15.85 5.19 -40.93
N GLY A 104 -16.34 4.15 -40.26
CA GLY A 104 -16.84 2.93 -40.90
C GLY A 104 -18.32 2.95 -41.23
N GLY A 105 -19.03 4.02 -40.83
CA GLY A 105 -20.47 4.15 -40.93
C GLY A 105 -21.01 4.83 -42.20
N LYS A 106 -20.16 5.43 -43.04
CA LYS A 106 -20.45 5.90 -44.42
C LYS A 106 -19.22 6.52 -45.07
#